data_AF-A0AAI8MN93-F1
#
_entry.id   AF-A0AAI8MN93-F1
#
_cell.length_a   1.000
_cell.length_b   1.000
_cell.length_c   1.000
_cell.angle_alpha   90.00
_cell.angle_beta   90.00
_cell.angle_gamma   90.00
#
_symmetry.space_group_name_H-M   'P 1'
#
loop_
_entity.id
_entity.type
_entity.pdbx_description
1 polymer ?
#
loop_
_entity_poly.entity_id
_entity_poly.type
_entity_poly.pdbx_seq_one_letter_code
_entity_poly.pdbx_strand_id
1 'polypeptide(L)'
;MIKKMFEVETIKHIERGVEISKDMIKNIQLFNISLAPINLDINNPSESLESFIKYRKAPSHRQYVQKIIASYSRGEERLMDYIDVSFGLSLNDSYWIIPANKDYKWKDYNLYQHAFNEALELIAFGIGISKISGITSSPEYTTNGMLKKCWHKENNKIFLYKGSTQKSDDDEEYGGKEAYTEYYMAQVAEIMEFEYINYDLKMFHNQLVSTCSIFTNENEGYMPIFYLLEKKIEN
;
A
#
# COMPACT_ATOMS: atom_id res chain seq x y z
N MET A 1 -4.84 -3.28 20.33
CA MET A 1 -5.33 -2.32 19.30
C MET A 1 -4.84 -0.93 19.69
N ILE A 2 -4.07 -0.29 18.81
CA ILE A 2 -3.68 1.12 18.98
C ILE A 2 -4.94 1.96 18.80
N LYS A 3 -5.22 2.84 19.76
CA LYS A 3 -6.18 3.90 19.57
C LYS A 3 -5.38 5.18 19.44
N LYS A 4 -5.57 5.88 18.33
CA LYS A 4 -5.18 7.28 18.17
C LYS A 4 -6.45 8.02 17.82
N MET A 5 -6.64 9.18 18.43
CA MET A 5 -7.71 10.08 18.06
C MET A 5 -7.08 11.33 17.50
N PHE A 6 -7.54 11.76 16.33
CA PHE A 6 -7.09 12.98 15.68
C PHE A 6 -8.23 13.53 14.83
N GLU A 7 -8.11 14.79 14.48
CA GLU A 7 -9.01 15.49 13.57
C GLU A 7 -8.23 15.89 12.31
N VAL A 8 -8.91 15.92 11.17
CA VAL A 8 -8.35 16.43 9.92
C VAL A 8 -9.13 17.67 9.52
N GLU A 9 -8.40 18.78 9.37
CA GLU A 9 -8.96 20.05 8.92
C GLU A 9 -8.37 20.40 7.56
N THR A 10 -9.23 20.69 6.58
CA THR A 10 -8.79 21.18 5.26
C THR A 10 -8.69 22.70 5.31
N ILE A 11 -7.47 23.22 5.14
CA ILE A 11 -7.21 24.65 5.01
C ILE A 11 -7.10 25.00 3.53
N LYS A 12 -7.81 26.04 3.12
CA LYS A 12 -7.75 26.61 1.79
C LYS A 12 -6.95 27.90 1.82
N HIS A 13 -6.00 28.04 0.90
CA HIS A 13 -5.26 29.29 0.71
C HIS A 13 -5.03 29.53 -0.79
N ILE A 14 -4.78 30.78 -1.15
CA ILE A 14 -4.50 31.16 -2.53
C ILE A 14 -2.99 31.29 -2.69
N GLU A 15 -2.40 30.47 -3.55
CA GLU A 15 -1.00 30.59 -3.95
C GLU A 15 -0.94 30.87 -5.45
N ARG A 16 -0.30 31.99 -5.83
CA ARG A 16 -0.15 32.41 -7.25
C ARG A 16 -1.47 32.44 -8.04
N GLY A 17 -2.58 32.79 -7.39
CA GLY A 17 -3.91 32.86 -8.01
C GLY A 17 -4.64 31.52 -8.14
N VAL A 18 -4.09 30.43 -7.60
CA VAL A 18 -4.73 29.10 -7.55
C VAL A 18 -5.15 28.82 -6.10
N GLU A 19 -6.39 28.36 -5.89
CA GLU A 19 -6.82 27.85 -4.59
C GLU A 19 -6.18 26.49 -4.33
N ILE A 20 -5.38 26.39 -3.27
CA ILE A 20 -4.74 25.16 -2.82
C ILE A 20 -5.41 24.72 -1.53
N SER A 21 -5.87 23.47 -1.51
CA SER A 21 -6.38 22.82 -0.30
C SER A 21 -5.27 21.96 0.32
N LYS A 22 -5.05 22.12 1.62
CA LYS A 22 -4.12 21.29 2.38
C LYS A 22 -4.82 20.72 3.61
N ASP A 23 -4.79 19.41 3.76
CA ASP A 23 -5.24 18.74 4.98
C ASP A 23 -4.17 18.85 6.06
N MET A 24 -4.59 19.17 7.28
CA MET A 24 -3.73 19.16 8.46
C MET A 24 -4.32 18.28 9.57
N ILE A 25 -3.46 17.51 10.22
CA ILE A 25 -3.82 16.68 11.37
C ILE A 25 -3.71 17.51 12.66
N LYS A 26 -4.77 17.54 13.46
CA LYS A 26 -4.84 18.28 14.74
C LYS A 26 -5.39 17.40 15.86
N ASN A 27 -5.30 17.94 17.09
CA ASN A 27 -5.92 17.37 18.29
C ASN A 27 -5.56 15.89 18.54
N ILE A 28 -4.28 15.55 18.37
CA ILE A 28 -3.81 14.16 18.46
C ILE A 28 -3.73 13.73 19.91
N GLN A 29 -4.41 12.62 20.21
CA GLN A 29 -4.28 11.89 21.47
C GLN A 29 -3.60 10.55 21.21
N LEU A 30 -2.50 10.31 21.93
CA LEU A 30 -1.70 9.09 21.83
C LEU A 30 -2.03 8.17 23.00
N PHE A 31 -2.35 6.92 22.70
CA PHE A 31 -2.56 5.86 23.68
C PHE A 31 -1.67 4.67 23.35
N ASN A 32 -1.20 3.95 24.37
CA ASN A 32 -0.34 2.77 24.23
C ASN A 32 0.88 3.04 23.33
N ILE A 33 1.68 4.06 23.68
CA ILE A 33 2.80 4.55 22.87
C ILE A 33 3.82 3.45 22.55
N SER A 34 3.99 2.46 23.44
CA SER A 34 4.86 1.30 23.21
C SER A 34 4.46 0.44 22.01
N LEU A 35 3.22 0.58 21.51
CA LEU A 35 2.73 -0.10 20.33
C LEU A 35 2.78 0.79 19.08
N ALA A 36 3.21 2.05 19.17
CA ALA A 36 3.25 2.93 18.00
C ALA A 36 4.12 2.35 16.87
N PRO A 37 3.80 2.60 15.60
CA PRO A 37 4.72 2.31 14.49
C PRO A 37 6.08 2.93 14.79
N ILE A 38 7.17 2.17 14.60
CA ILE A 38 8.54 2.60 14.95
C ILE A 38 8.93 3.89 14.22
N ASN A 39 8.46 4.04 12.98
CA ASN A 39 8.70 5.23 12.17
C ASN A 39 7.80 6.44 12.53
N LEU A 40 7.06 6.37 13.63
CA LEU A 40 6.24 7.48 14.12
C LEU A 40 6.96 8.25 15.23
N ASP A 41 7.32 9.49 14.95
CA ASP A 41 7.90 10.42 15.91
C ASP A 41 6.80 10.96 16.84
N ILE A 42 6.87 10.54 18.11
CA ILE A 42 5.92 10.95 19.15
C ILE A 42 6.12 12.39 19.62
N ASN A 43 7.29 12.99 19.35
CA ASN A 43 7.56 14.40 19.67
C ASN A 43 6.99 15.34 18.61
N ASN A 44 6.78 14.85 17.39
CA ASN A 44 6.10 15.55 16.31
C ASN A 44 4.97 14.68 15.70
N PRO A 45 3.92 14.38 16.49
CA PRO A 45 2.94 13.35 16.12
C PRO A 45 2.07 13.75 14.93
N SER A 46 1.88 15.04 14.68
CA SER A 46 1.07 15.53 13.55
C SER A 46 1.75 15.30 12.22
N GLU A 47 2.96 15.84 12.05
CA GLU A 47 3.73 15.67 10.82
C GLU A 47 4.09 14.20 10.59
N SER A 48 4.40 13.47 11.67
CA SER A 48 4.75 12.07 11.57
C SER A 48 3.55 11.17 11.22
N LEU A 49 2.35 11.44 11.75
CA LEU A 49 1.15 10.71 11.34
C LEU A 49 0.73 11.04 9.91
N GLU A 50 0.85 12.31 9.50
CA GLU A 50 0.62 12.72 8.12
C GLU A 50 1.55 11.99 7.16
N SER A 51 2.84 11.94 7.49
CA SER A 51 3.85 11.17 6.74
C SER A 51 3.54 9.68 6.73
N PHE A 52 3.15 9.09 7.87
CA PHE A 52 2.77 7.69 7.96
C PHE A 52 1.59 7.36 7.03
N ILE A 53 0.55 8.19 7.00
CA ILE A 53 -0.60 8.01 6.08
C ILE A 53 -0.12 8.15 4.63
N LYS A 54 0.62 9.21 4.30
CA LYS A 54 1.09 9.47 2.93
C LYS A 54 1.96 8.34 2.36
N TYR A 55 2.94 7.87 3.12
CA TYR A 55 3.93 6.90 2.65
C TYR A 55 3.45 5.45 2.65
N ARG A 56 2.32 5.15 3.31
CA ARG A 56 1.67 3.83 3.22
C ARG A 56 0.89 3.64 1.93
N LYS A 57 0.43 4.73 1.32
CA LYS A 57 -0.37 4.68 0.10
C LYS A 57 0.47 4.15 -1.06
N ALA A 58 -0.19 3.49 -2.02
CA ALA A 58 0.41 3.14 -3.30
C ALA A 58 1.08 4.37 -3.94
N PRO A 59 2.34 4.25 -4.39
CA PRO A 59 3.10 5.42 -4.83
C PRO A 59 2.57 5.96 -6.16
N SER A 60 2.66 7.28 -6.35
CA SER A 60 2.13 7.98 -7.53
C SER A 60 2.77 7.58 -8.87
N HIS A 61 3.97 6.96 -8.83
CA HIS A 61 4.67 6.44 -9.99
C HIS A 61 4.39 4.95 -10.26
N ARG A 62 3.54 4.29 -9.45
CA ARG A 62 3.14 2.90 -9.71
C ARG A 62 2.29 2.82 -10.98
N GLN A 63 2.59 1.84 -11.82
CA GLN A 63 1.82 1.57 -13.03
C GLN A 63 0.34 1.36 -12.67
N TYR A 64 -0.55 2.06 -13.38
CA TYR A 64 -2.00 2.09 -13.17
C TYR A 64 -2.51 2.69 -11.85
N VAL A 65 -1.65 3.31 -11.01
CA VAL A 65 -2.11 3.93 -9.75
C VAL A 65 -3.16 5.03 -9.97
N GLN A 66 -3.10 5.76 -11.08
CA GLN A 66 -4.10 6.76 -11.43
C GLN A 66 -5.50 6.15 -11.63
N LYS A 67 -5.59 4.91 -12.11
CA LYS A 67 -6.86 4.18 -12.21
C LYS A 67 -7.36 3.74 -10.82
N ILE A 68 -6.44 3.34 -9.93
CA ILE A 68 -6.76 3.03 -8.53
C ILE A 68 -7.30 4.29 -7.84
N ILE A 69 -6.61 5.42 -7.96
CA ILE A 69 -7.02 6.72 -7.40
C ILE A 69 -8.40 7.13 -7.92
N ALA A 70 -8.61 7.06 -9.24
CA ALA A 70 -9.88 7.40 -9.87
C ALA A 70 -11.06 6.51 -9.44
N SER A 71 -10.79 5.34 -8.82
CA SER A 71 -11.85 4.47 -8.30
C SER A 71 -12.51 5.03 -7.04
N TYR A 72 -11.82 5.86 -6.24
CA TYR A 72 -12.33 6.40 -4.98
C TYR A 72 -12.30 7.93 -4.90
N SER A 73 -11.38 8.61 -5.59
CA SER A 73 -11.32 10.07 -5.56
C SER A 73 -12.34 10.70 -6.50
N ARG A 74 -12.79 11.92 -6.17
CA ARG A 74 -13.75 12.70 -6.97
C ARG A 74 -13.12 13.94 -7.62
N GLY A 75 -11.79 14.00 -7.64
CA GLY A 75 -10.99 15.14 -8.08
C GLY A 75 -9.54 14.98 -7.64
N GLU A 76 -8.91 16.08 -7.20
CA GLU A 76 -7.63 16.02 -6.52
C GLU A 76 -7.76 15.16 -5.26
N GLU A 77 -6.87 14.17 -5.13
CA GLU A 77 -6.90 13.21 -4.05
C GLU A 77 -6.40 13.84 -2.74
N ARG A 78 -7.22 13.76 -1.69
CA ARG A 78 -6.91 14.26 -0.36
C ARG A 78 -6.32 13.19 0.55
N LEU A 79 -5.80 13.60 1.70
CA LEU A 79 -5.10 12.71 2.63
C LEU A 79 -5.97 11.54 3.08
N MET A 80 -7.24 11.83 3.37
CA MET A 80 -8.19 10.85 3.93
C MET A 80 -8.98 10.09 2.88
N ASP A 81 -8.93 10.47 1.60
CA ASP A 81 -9.81 9.87 0.58
C ASP A 81 -9.62 8.35 0.46
N TYR A 82 -8.37 7.86 0.50
CA TYR A 82 -8.11 6.41 0.48
C TYR A 82 -8.38 5.76 1.86
N ILE A 83 -8.20 6.49 2.96
CA ILE A 83 -8.53 6.01 4.31
C ILE A 83 -10.03 5.77 4.44
N ASP A 84 -10.86 6.68 3.93
CA ASP A 84 -12.32 6.62 4.05
C ASP A 84 -12.93 5.41 3.32
N VAL A 85 -12.23 4.89 2.31
CA VAL A 85 -12.65 3.69 1.56
C VAL A 85 -11.92 2.40 1.98
N SER A 86 -10.84 2.46 2.76
CA SER A 86 -9.99 1.28 3.05
C SER A 86 -9.54 1.12 4.49
N PHE A 87 -9.81 2.10 5.34
CA PHE A 87 -9.23 2.26 6.67
C PHE A 87 -7.69 2.30 6.70
N GLY A 88 -7.03 2.52 5.55
CA GLY A 88 -5.57 2.46 5.46
C GLY A 88 -4.99 1.09 5.77
N LEU A 89 -5.81 0.03 5.66
CA LEU A 89 -5.39 -1.35 5.85
C LEU A 89 -4.28 -1.70 4.87
N SER A 90 -3.30 -2.46 5.37
CA SER A 90 -2.18 -2.93 4.58
C SER A 90 -1.86 -4.37 4.94
N LEU A 91 -1.21 -5.06 4.01
CA LEU A 91 -0.60 -6.37 4.27
C LEU A 91 0.82 -6.23 4.83
N ASN A 92 1.32 -5.01 5.04
CA ASN A 92 2.61 -4.81 5.72
C ASN A 92 2.49 -4.83 7.26
N ASP A 93 1.32 -4.61 7.84
CA ASP A 93 1.14 -4.53 9.30
C ASP A 93 -0.34 -4.51 9.69
N SER A 94 -0.58 -4.52 11.00
CA SER A 94 -1.93 -4.51 11.60
C SER A 94 -2.38 -3.12 12.06
N TYR A 95 -1.95 -2.05 11.39
CA TYR A 95 -2.39 -0.68 11.65
C TYR A 95 -3.48 -0.23 10.69
N TRP A 96 -4.45 0.50 11.22
CA TRP A 96 -5.63 0.98 10.50
C TRP A 96 -6.22 2.21 11.19
N ILE A 97 -7.00 2.97 10.45
CA ILE A 97 -7.62 4.24 10.87
C ILE A 97 -9.12 4.13 10.66
N ILE A 98 -9.89 4.36 11.73
CA ILE A 98 -11.35 4.27 11.70
C ILE A 98 -11.98 5.53 12.32
N PRO A 99 -13.22 5.90 11.92
CA PRO A 99 -13.97 6.96 12.57
C PRO A 99 -14.21 6.66 14.05
N ALA A 100 -13.93 7.62 14.94
CA ALA A 100 -14.05 7.43 16.38
C ALA A 100 -15.49 7.15 16.87
N ASN A 101 -16.49 7.54 16.08
CA ASN A 101 -17.91 7.34 16.36
C ASN A 101 -18.49 6.04 15.78
N LYS A 102 -17.65 5.14 15.25
CA LYS A 102 -18.05 3.85 14.68
C LYS A 102 -17.36 2.71 15.42
N ASP A 103 -18.06 1.59 15.59
CA ASP A 103 -17.55 0.42 16.30
C ASP A 103 -17.00 -0.66 15.36
N TYR A 104 -16.18 -0.25 14.38
CA TYR A 104 -15.52 -1.21 13.49
C TYR A 104 -14.53 -2.07 14.27
N LYS A 105 -14.53 -3.38 14.05
CA LYS A 105 -13.60 -4.32 14.68
C LYS A 105 -12.65 -4.92 13.66
N TRP A 106 -11.40 -5.10 14.06
CA TRP A 106 -10.36 -5.71 13.23
C TRP A 106 -10.77 -7.07 12.65
N LYS A 107 -11.41 -7.92 13.47
CA LYS A 107 -11.91 -9.25 13.08
C LYS A 107 -12.92 -9.24 11.93
N ASP A 108 -13.52 -8.09 11.60
CA ASP A 108 -14.57 -7.98 10.57
C ASP A 108 -14.05 -7.30 9.28
N TYR A 109 -12.82 -6.76 9.29
CA TYR A 109 -12.27 -5.95 8.18
C TYR A 109 -10.84 -6.30 7.77
N ASN A 110 -10.10 -7.08 8.56
CA ASN A 110 -8.68 -7.32 8.27
C ASN A 110 -8.46 -8.06 6.94
N LEU A 111 -7.42 -7.66 6.21
CA LEU A 111 -7.08 -8.21 4.89
C LEU A 111 -6.62 -9.68 4.95
N TYR A 112 -6.07 -10.12 6.07
CA TYR A 112 -5.57 -11.50 6.22
C TYR A 112 -6.72 -12.53 6.14
N GLN A 113 -7.85 -12.25 6.79
CA GLN A 113 -8.97 -13.18 6.91
C GLN A 113 -10.04 -12.96 5.84
N HIS A 114 -10.18 -11.75 5.29
CA HIS A 114 -11.31 -11.38 4.44
C HIS A 114 -10.95 -11.50 2.95
N ALA A 115 -11.96 -11.60 2.08
CA ALA A 115 -11.76 -11.58 0.64
C ALA A 115 -11.37 -10.18 0.16
N PHE A 116 -10.60 -10.12 -0.94
CA PHE A 116 -10.27 -8.86 -1.60
C PHE A 116 -11.34 -8.49 -2.62
N ASN A 117 -11.47 -7.19 -2.86
CA ASN A 117 -12.29 -6.68 -3.93
C ASN A 117 -11.60 -6.92 -5.28
N GLU A 118 -12.12 -7.87 -6.04
CA GLU A 118 -11.60 -8.28 -7.35
C GLU A 118 -11.56 -7.12 -8.36
N ALA A 119 -12.48 -6.15 -8.28
CA ALA A 119 -12.46 -5.01 -9.20
C ALA A 119 -11.19 -4.16 -9.03
N LEU A 120 -10.65 -4.03 -7.81
CA LEU A 120 -9.38 -3.34 -7.58
C LEU A 120 -8.17 -4.14 -8.03
N GLU A 121 -8.22 -5.46 -7.89
CA GLU A 121 -7.20 -6.37 -8.42
C GLU A 121 -7.05 -6.18 -9.94
N LEU A 122 -8.19 -6.19 -10.65
CA LEU A 122 -8.25 -5.94 -12.09
C LEU A 122 -7.72 -4.55 -12.46
N ILE A 123 -8.16 -3.50 -11.74
CA ILE A 123 -7.69 -2.12 -11.96
C ILE A 123 -6.18 -2.02 -11.77
N ALA A 124 -5.61 -2.71 -10.77
CA ALA A 124 -4.17 -2.72 -10.49
C ALA A 124 -3.34 -3.39 -11.61
N PHE A 125 -3.98 -4.24 -12.43
CA PHE A 125 -3.44 -4.79 -13.68
C PHE A 125 -3.85 -4.01 -14.94
N GLY A 126 -4.52 -2.86 -14.76
CA GLY A 126 -4.95 -1.98 -15.84
C GLY A 126 -6.21 -2.44 -16.56
N ILE A 127 -6.91 -3.44 -16.03
CA ILE A 127 -8.08 -4.08 -16.62
C ILE A 127 -9.34 -3.45 -16.01
N GLY A 128 -10.20 -2.92 -16.88
CA GLY A 128 -11.44 -2.27 -16.46
C GLY A 128 -11.23 -0.95 -15.71
N ILE A 129 -12.37 -0.33 -15.38
CA ILE A 129 -12.48 0.83 -14.49
C ILE A 129 -13.78 0.62 -13.71
N SER A 130 -13.74 0.82 -12.40
CA SER A 130 -14.91 0.79 -11.54
C SER A 130 -14.85 1.95 -10.57
N LYS A 131 -15.98 2.61 -10.34
CA LYS A 131 -16.13 3.51 -9.20
C LYS A 131 -16.53 2.67 -8.00
N ILE A 132 -15.82 2.90 -6.91
CA ILE A 132 -16.02 2.22 -5.66
C ILE A 132 -16.76 3.17 -4.72
N SER A 133 -17.71 2.61 -3.98
CA SER A 133 -18.51 3.35 -3.00
C SER A 133 -18.48 2.64 -1.67
N GLY A 134 -18.26 3.40 -0.59
CA GLY A 134 -18.15 2.82 0.75
C GLY A 134 -16.81 2.12 0.98
N ILE A 135 -16.76 1.37 2.08
CA ILE A 135 -15.55 0.69 2.53
C ILE A 135 -15.33 -0.57 1.68
N THR A 136 -14.10 -0.76 1.26
CA THR A 136 -13.68 -1.83 0.36
C THR A 136 -12.44 -2.52 0.89
N SER A 137 -12.53 -3.85 1.04
CA SER A 137 -11.42 -4.71 1.42
C SER A 137 -10.47 -4.87 0.25
N SER A 138 -9.37 -4.11 0.22
CA SER A 138 -8.32 -4.29 -0.78
C SER A 138 -6.97 -3.77 -0.30
N PRO A 139 -5.90 -4.57 -0.45
CA PRO A 139 -4.55 -4.11 -0.19
C PRO A 139 -4.02 -3.16 -1.26
N GLU A 140 -4.68 -3.02 -2.42
CA GLU A 140 -4.12 -2.29 -3.57
C GLU A 140 -3.91 -0.80 -3.32
N TYR A 141 -4.64 -0.24 -2.35
CA TYR A 141 -4.45 1.12 -1.88
C TYR A 141 -3.10 1.35 -1.18
N THR A 142 -2.47 0.29 -0.66
CA THR A 142 -1.22 0.39 0.12
C THR A 142 -0.08 -0.48 -0.43
N THR A 143 -0.30 -1.20 -1.53
CA THR A 143 0.77 -1.98 -2.18
C THR A 143 1.80 -1.06 -2.85
N ASN A 144 3.05 -1.16 -2.39
CA ASN A 144 4.16 -0.31 -2.82
C ASN A 144 4.92 -0.86 -4.06
N GLY A 145 5.78 -0.02 -4.63
CA GLY A 145 6.69 -0.29 -5.75
C GLY A 145 6.10 0.06 -7.11
N MET A 146 6.98 0.15 -8.12
CA MET A 146 6.68 0.78 -9.40
C MET A 146 5.85 -0.08 -10.38
N LEU A 147 6.18 -1.35 -10.57
CA LEU A 147 5.52 -2.18 -11.59
C LEU A 147 4.07 -2.53 -11.21
N LYS A 148 3.25 -2.86 -12.22
CA LYS A 148 1.90 -3.40 -11.99
C LYS A 148 1.99 -4.68 -11.15
N LYS A 149 1.10 -4.79 -10.17
CA LYS A 149 1.05 -5.91 -9.23
C LYS A 149 -0.29 -5.90 -8.53
N CYS A 150 -0.68 -7.02 -7.95
CA CYS A 150 -1.84 -7.13 -7.08
C CYS A 150 -1.62 -8.24 -6.06
N TRP A 151 -2.31 -8.15 -4.94
CA TRP A 151 -2.48 -9.29 -4.07
C TRP A 151 -3.68 -10.10 -4.52
N HIS A 152 -3.46 -11.40 -4.63
CA HIS A 152 -4.46 -12.36 -5.04
C HIS A 152 -4.67 -13.38 -3.94
N LYS A 153 -5.93 -13.69 -3.62
CA LYS A 153 -6.28 -14.67 -2.59
C LYS A 153 -6.84 -15.92 -3.24
N GLU A 154 -6.11 -17.02 -3.11
CA GLU A 154 -6.46 -18.33 -3.70
C GLU A 154 -6.35 -19.40 -2.61
N ASN A 155 -7.38 -20.23 -2.45
CA ASN A 155 -7.42 -21.32 -1.46
C ASN A 155 -7.05 -20.86 -0.03
N ASN A 156 -7.58 -19.72 0.41
CA ASN A 156 -7.27 -19.07 1.69
C ASN A 156 -5.80 -18.67 1.91
N LYS A 157 -4.97 -18.69 0.87
CA LYS A 157 -3.60 -18.17 0.88
C LYS A 157 -3.54 -16.85 0.13
N ILE A 158 -2.63 -15.98 0.54
CA ILE A 158 -2.44 -14.66 -0.05
C ILE A 158 -1.11 -14.66 -0.79
N PHE A 159 -1.16 -14.24 -2.06
CA PHE A 159 -0.01 -14.16 -2.94
C PHE A 159 0.13 -12.75 -3.50
N LEU A 160 1.35 -12.30 -3.74
CA LEU A 160 1.63 -11.11 -4.53
C LEU A 160 1.93 -11.52 -5.97
N TYR A 161 1.12 -11.07 -6.91
CA TYR A 161 1.35 -11.23 -8.35
C TYR A 161 2.01 -9.97 -8.89
N LYS A 162 3.17 -10.11 -9.52
CA LYS A 162 3.95 -9.00 -10.09
C LYS A 162 4.03 -9.15 -11.60
N GLY A 163 3.59 -8.11 -12.32
CA GLY A 163 3.76 -8.04 -13.76
C GLY A 163 5.09 -7.37 -14.14
N SER A 164 5.55 -7.68 -15.34
CA SER A 164 6.72 -7.07 -15.96
C SER A 164 6.39 -5.73 -16.65
N THR A 165 7.42 -4.96 -16.97
CA THR A 165 7.29 -3.85 -17.93
C THR A 165 6.75 -4.37 -19.27
N GLN A 166 6.03 -3.51 -20.01
CA GLN A 166 5.68 -3.83 -21.39
C GLN A 166 6.94 -3.67 -22.23
N LYS A 167 7.18 -4.60 -23.15
CA LYS A 167 8.19 -4.42 -24.19
C LYS A 167 7.75 -3.25 -25.07
N SER A 168 8.54 -2.18 -25.10
CA SER A 168 8.48 -1.19 -26.16
C SER A 168 9.51 -1.56 -27.24
N ASP A 169 9.32 -1.03 -28.45
CA ASP A 169 10.24 -1.22 -29.58
C ASP A 169 11.67 -0.68 -29.24
N ASP A 170 11.78 0.22 -28.26
CA ASP A 170 13.04 0.83 -27.81
C ASP A 170 13.72 0.07 -26.63
N ASP A 171 13.02 -0.83 -25.94
CA ASP A 171 13.50 -1.57 -24.74
C ASP A 171 13.51 -3.10 -24.93
N GLU A 172 13.55 -3.59 -26.18
CA GLU A 172 13.46 -5.03 -26.50
C GLU A 172 14.49 -5.91 -25.77
N GLU A 173 15.66 -5.35 -25.42
CA GLU A 173 16.78 -6.09 -24.85
C GLU A 173 16.62 -6.36 -23.34
N TYR A 174 16.00 -5.44 -22.58
CA TYR A 174 15.94 -5.52 -21.10
C TYR A 174 14.52 -5.51 -20.50
N GLY A 175 13.52 -5.00 -21.21
CA GLY A 175 12.13 -4.95 -20.74
C GLY A 175 11.41 -6.31 -20.78
N GLY A 176 10.45 -6.51 -19.88
CA GLY A 176 9.55 -7.66 -19.89
C GLY A 176 10.07 -8.94 -19.21
N LYS A 177 11.32 -8.95 -18.73
CA LYS A 177 11.96 -10.15 -18.14
C LYS A 177 11.83 -10.22 -16.62
N GLU A 178 11.26 -9.22 -15.96
CA GLU A 178 11.25 -9.08 -14.51
C GLU A 178 10.57 -10.26 -13.79
N ALA A 179 9.49 -10.82 -14.35
CA ALA A 179 8.86 -12.02 -13.81
C ALA A 179 9.83 -13.22 -13.74
N TYR A 180 10.59 -13.46 -14.82
CA TYR A 180 11.62 -14.51 -14.84
C TYR A 180 12.76 -14.20 -13.88
N THR A 181 13.18 -12.93 -13.81
CA THR A 181 14.25 -12.51 -12.89
C THR A 181 13.87 -12.82 -11.44
N GLU A 182 12.67 -12.47 -11.00
CA GLU A 182 12.19 -12.79 -9.64
C GLU A 182 12.17 -14.32 -9.39
N TYR A 183 11.67 -15.10 -10.35
CA TYR A 183 11.64 -16.56 -10.29
C TYR A 183 13.03 -17.19 -10.15
N TYR A 184 14.00 -16.76 -10.96
CA TYR A 184 15.36 -17.32 -10.93
C TYR A 184 16.18 -16.79 -9.76
N MET A 185 15.99 -15.53 -9.35
CA MET A 185 16.72 -14.98 -8.20
C MET A 185 16.37 -15.70 -6.89
N ALA A 186 15.13 -16.19 -6.74
CA ALA A 186 14.77 -17.04 -5.60
C ALA A 186 15.59 -18.34 -5.56
N GLN A 187 15.81 -19.00 -6.70
CA GLN A 187 16.64 -20.21 -6.79
C GLN A 187 18.12 -19.92 -6.57
N VAL A 188 18.62 -18.77 -7.04
CA VAL A 188 19.99 -18.34 -6.73
C VAL A 188 20.15 -18.11 -5.23
N ALA A 189 19.19 -17.45 -4.59
CA ALA A 189 19.20 -17.23 -3.14
C ALA A 189 19.18 -18.55 -2.36
N GLU A 190 18.41 -19.55 -2.83
CA GLU A 190 18.40 -20.91 -2.28
C GLU A 190 19.78 -21.57 -2.35
N ILE A 191 20.44 -21.54 -3.53
CA ILE A 191 21.78 -22.10 -3.73
C ILE A 191 22.82 -21.39 -2.85
N MET A 192 22.63 -20.09 -2.61
CA MET A 192 23.49 -19.28 -1.74
C MET A 192 23.16 -19.42 -0.24
N GLU A 193 22.17 -20.25 0.12
CA GLU A 193 21.72 -20.48 1.49
C GLU A 193 21.25 -19.20 2.22
N PHE A 194 20.69 -18.24 1.48
CA PHE A 194 20.05 -17.06 2.07
C PHE A 194 18.64 -17.39 2.56
N GLU A 195 18.15 -16.65 3.56
CA GLU A 195 16.72 -16.61 3.86
C GLU A 195 16.00 -15.82 2.74
N TYR A 196 14.99 -16.44 2.12
CA TYR A 196 14.33 -15.89 0.95
C TYR A 196 12.85 -16.27 0.90
N ILE A 197 12.10 -15.55 0.06
CA ILE A 197 10.75 -15.93 -0.31
C ILE A 197 10.81 -16.60 -1.67
N ASN A 198 10.22 -17.79 -1.77
CA ASN A 198 10.13 -18.48 -3.05
C ASN A 198 9.22 -17.73 -4.03
N TYR A 199 9.63 -17.69 -5.29
CA TYR A 199 8.83 -17.16 -6.40
C TYR A 199 8.50 -18.26 -7.39
N ASP A 200 7.31 -18.19 -7.96
CA ASP A 200 6.84 -19.05 -9.06
C ASP A 200 6.37 -18.17 -10.24
N LEU A 201 6.03 -18.79 -11.36
CA LEU A 201 5.47 -18.16 -12.54
C LEU A 201 4.03 -18.62 -12.77
N LYS A 202 3.13 -17.67 -13.06
CA LYS A 202 1.75 -17.98 -13.46
C LYS A 202 1.33 -17.16 -14.65
N MET A 203 0.37 -17.70 -15.41
CA MET A 203 -0.40 -16.91 -16.37
C MET A 203 -1.57 -16.24 -15.65
N PHE A 204 -1.62 -14.92 -15.73
CA PHE A 204 -2.66 -14.11 -15.10
C PHE A 204 -3.12 -13.03 -16.07
N HIS A 205 -4.42 -13.02 -16.41
CA HIS A 205 -4.99 -12.16 -17.47
C HIS A 205 -4.18 -12.14 -18.77
N ASN A 206 -3.83 -13.32 -19.27
CA ASN A 206 -3.04 -13.51 -20.50
C ASN A 206 -1.62 -12.89 -20.44
N GLN A 207 -1.09 -12.64 -19.25
CA GLN A 207 0.26 -12.14 -19.04
C GLN A 207 1.01 -13.08 -18.09
N LEU A 208 2.31 -13.28 -18.34
CA LEU A 208 3.17 -13.98 -17.40
C LEU A 208 3.47 -13.05 -16.23
N VAL A 209 3.26 -13.54 -15.01
CA VAL A 209 3.56 -12.84 -13.77
C VAL A 209 4.45 -13.71 -12.88
N SER A 210 5.28 -13.07 -12.06
CA SER A 210 5.89 -13.77 -10.93
C SER A 210 4.97 -13.72 -9.71
N THR A 211 5.02 -14.76 -8.88
CA THR A 211 4.12 -14.94 -7.74
C THR A 211 4.91 -15.35 -6.52
N CYS A 212 4.64 -14.74 -5.38
CA CYS A 212 5.18 -15.19 -4.10
C CYS A 212 4.09 -15.20 -3.02
N SER A 213 4.25 -16.07 -2.02
CA SER A 213 3.37 -16.05 -0.85
C SER A 213 3.67 -14.82 0.01
N ILE A 214 2.65 -14.29 0.68
CA ILE A 214 2.84 -13.29 1.72
C ILE A 214 3.76 -13.84 2.84
N PHE A 215 4.57 -12.97 3.43
CA PHE A 215 5.47 -13.31 4.54
C PHE A 215 5.11 -12.60 5.86
N THR A 216 4.07 -11.77 5.85
CA THR A 216 3.49 -11.10 7.02
C THR A 216 2.19 -11.78 7.44
N ASN A 217 1.75 -11.50 8.66
CA ASN A 217 0.46 -11.93 9.19
C ASN A 217 -0.06 -10.90 10.21
N GLU A 218 -1.18 -11.20 10.87
CA GLU A 218 -1.79 -10.29 11.85
C GLU A 218 -0.85 -9.90 13.03
N ASN A 219 0.17 -10.73 13.31
CA ASN A 219 1.11 -10.53 14.40
C ASN A 219 2.54 -10.16 13.94
N GLU A 220 2.84 -10.29 12.65
CA GLU A 220 4.17 -10.07 12.09
C GLU A 220 4.09 -9.12 10.89
N GLY A 221 4.68 -7.93 11.04
CA GLY A 221 4.69 -6.90 10.00
C GLY A 221 6.04 -6.75 9.30
N TYR A 222 6.02 -6.05 8.17
CA TYR A 222 7.18 -5.68 7.38
C TYR A 222 7.51 -4.20 7.57
N MET A 223 8.77 -3.91 7.88
CA MET A 223 9.30 -2.55 7.86
C MET A 223 10.61 -2.52 7.06
N PRO A 224 10.70 -1.70 6.00
CA PRO A 224 11.94 -1.49 5.28
C PRO A 224 13.08 -1.03 6.22
N ILE A 225 14.27 -1.60 6.03
CA ILE A 225 15.45 -1.31 6.86
C ILE A 225 15.81 0.19 6.88
N PHE A 226 15.51 0.95 5.83
CA PHE A 226 15.84 2.38 5.75
C PHE A 226 15.18 3.21 6.87
N TYR A 227 14.07 2.75 7.45
CA TYR A 227 13.46 3.42 8.61
C TYR A 227 14.28 3.28 9.90
N LEU A 228 15.20 2.31 9.95
CA LEU A 228 16.10 2.06 11.07
C LEU A 228 17.51 2.64 10.86
N LEU A 229 17.83 3.06 9.64
CA LEU A 229 19.11 3.71 9.36
C LEU A 229 19.07 5.14 9.89
N GLU A 230 20.08 5.52 10.67
CA GLU A 230 20.25 6.91 11.11
C GLU A 230 20.29 7.82 9.87
N LYS A 231 19.41 8.82 9.83
CA LYS A 231 19.57 9.92 8.88
C LYS A 231 20.85 10.65 9.26
N LYS A 232 21.95 10.41 8.53
CA LYS A 232 23.09 11.33 8.59
C LYS A 232 22.57 12.71 8.21
N ILE A 233 22.61 13.63 9.17
CA ILE A 233 22.39 15.04 8.93
C ILE A 233 23.60 15.48 8.10
N GLU A 234 23.42 15.62 6.79
CA GLU A 234 24.35 16.41 5.99
C GLU A 234 24.12 17.87 6.35
N ASN A 235 25.12 18.47 7.02
CA ASN A 235 25.18 19.89 7.38
C ASN A 235 25.34 20.77 6.14
#